data_AF-A0AAV3NH51-F1
#
_entry.id   AF-A0AAV3NH51-F1
#
_cell.length_a   1.000
_cell.length_b   1.000
_cell.length_c   1.000
_cell.angle_alpha   90.00
_cell.angle_beta   90.00
_cell.angle_gamma   90.00
#
_symmetry.space_group_name_H-M   'P 1'
#
loop_
_entity.id
_entity.type
_entity.pdbx_description
1 polymer ?
#
loop_
_entity_poly.entity_id
_entity_poly.type
_entity_poly.pdbx_seq_one_letter_code
_entity_poly.pdbx_strand_id
1 'polypeptide(L)'
;MSTNFMKGIEEDEEELVRKKHEEALEVQSLRRIISAYLNYPEAAEDDVGRYERSFRRLSPSHKALLSHLPLKYQKLRRCIAKNSYFIFEMLKAFDPPLDMSQGMNNHEHECPNSLDDKRLSCGGMTLCPCESDSATGRVSGLNSNGSHRDNGGNETDNGLSRNCNGECIEKEDNANEGICRSLSDPKISCSPDACNGEVSSSPPDWLHPSLQMHVPLVDVDKVRCVIRNIVRDWASEGQRERDQCYKPILEELDRLFPNRTKSSIPPACLVPGAGLGRLALEISCLGFATQGNEFSYYMMICSSFILNYTQTVGEWTIHPWIHSNCNSLRDSDQLRPISVPDIHPASAGITEGFSMCGGDFVEVYGDPSQVGVWDAVVTCFFLDTAHNIAEYIEIISKILKDGGIWINFGPLLYHFADVYNQEDDMSIEISLEDVKRIALQYGFQLEKESTVETTFTSNPRSMMQNRYFAAFWTMRKQACSAPVEVEHPCMPQAHELCDSDKITHL
;
A
#
# COMPACT_ATOMS: atom_id res chain seq x y z
N MET A 1 0.84 -52.77 4.61
CA MET A 1 1.70 -51.94 5.48
C MET A 1 2.78 -51.23 4.66
N SER A 2 3.67 -51.93 3.95
CA SER A 2 4.76 -51.29 3.19
C SER A 2 4.33 -50.27 2.12
N THR A 3 3.17 -50.48 1.47
CA THR A 3 2.64 -49.57 0.44
C THR A 3 2.22 -48.20 0.98
N ASN A 4 1.57 -48.15 2.14
CA ASN A 4 1.17 -46.87 2.75
C ASN A 4 2.37 -46.13 3.34
N PHE A 5 3.42 -46.87 3.72
CA PHE A 5 4.67 -46.27 4.23
C PHE A 5 5.50 -45.65 3.11
N MET A 6 5.63 -46.33 1.95
CA MET A 6 6.27 -45.74 0.77
C MET A 6 5.49 -44.53 0.23
N LYS A 7 4.16 -44.60 0.18
CA LYS A 7 3.33 -43.48 -0.27
C LYS A 7 3.46 -42.23 0.62
N GLY A 8 3.58 -42.41 1.95
CA GLY A 8 3.85 -41.30 2.87
C GLY A 8 5.23 -40.67 2.63
N ILE A 9 6.26 -41.47 2.34
CA ILE A 9 7.60 -40.95 2.02
C ILE A 9 7.60 -40.19 0.69
N GLU A 10 6.89 -40.67 -0.33
CA GLU A 10 6.72 -39.95 -1.61
C GLU A 10 5.96 -38.63 -1.42
N GLU A 11 4.90 -38.61 -0.59
CA GLU A 11 4.14 -37.40 -0.24
C GLU A 11 5.00 -36.38 0.54
N ASP A 12 5.82 -36.84 1.50
CA ASP A 12 6.78 -36.01 2.26
C ASP A 12 7.89 -35.42 1.36
N GLU A 13 8.42 -36.20 0.40
CA GLU A 13 9.43 -35.74 -0.56
C GLU A 13 8.86 -34.70 -1.54
N GLU A 14 7.63 -34.90 -2.03
CA GLU A 14 6.94 -33.90 -2.86
C GLU A 14 6.68 -32.58 -2.10
N GLU A 15 6.28 -32.64 -0.84
CA GLU A 15 6.06 -31.45 -0.01
C GLU A 15 7.38 -30.69 0.25
N LEU A 16 8.47 -31.42 0.50
CA LEU A 16 9.81 -30.82 0.66
C LEU A 16 10.30 -30.14 -0.64
N VAL A 17 9.98 -30.70 -1.81
CA VAL A 17 10.30 -30.09 -3.10
C VAL A 17 9.45 -28.83 -3.35
N ARG A 18 8.15 -28.84 -3.03
CA ARG A 18 7.27 -27.67 -3.11
C ARG A 18 7.79 -26.51 -2.26
N LYS A 19 8.06 -26.76 -0.97
CA LYS A 19 8.57 -25.74 -0.03
C LYS A 19 9.89 -25.10 -0.48
N LYS A 20 10.82 -25.91 -1.01
CA LYS A 20 12.08 -25.39 -1.58
C LYS A 20 11.87 -24.56 -2.85
N HIS A 21 10.83 -24.85 -3.63
CA HIS A 21 10.49 -24.07 -4.81
C HIS A 21 9.85 -22.73 -4.43
N GLU A 22 8.94 -22.74 -3.46
CA GLU A 22 8.32 -21.55 -2.86
C GLU A 22 9.38 -20.62 -2.26
N GLU A 23 10.29 -21.15 -1.42
CA GLU A 23 11.42 -20.40 -0.84
C GLU A 23 12.32 -19.78 -1.92
N ALA A 24 12.60 -20.50 -3.01
CA ALA A 24 13.40 -19.98 -4.13
C ALA A 24 12.68 -18.85 -4.91
N LEU A 25 11.36 -18.95 -5.09
CA LEU A 25 10.54 -17.88 -5.69
C LEU A 25 10.45 -16.66 -4.77
N GLU A 26 10.37 -16.87 -3.45
CA GLU A 26 10.37 -15.81 -2.45
C GLU A 26 11.71 -15.06 -2.43
N VAL A 27 12.84 -15.77 -2.43
CA VAL A 27 14.19 -15.19 -2.60
C VAL A 27 14.29 -14.39 -3.91
N GLN A 28 13.75 -14.90 -5.02
CA GLN A 28 13.75 -14.19 -6.30
C GLN A 28 12.91 -12.90 -6.24
N SER A 29 11.73 -12.97 -5.62
CA SER A 29 10.86 -11.81 -5.39
C SER A 29 11.56 -10.76 -4.52
N LEU A 30 12.16 -11.17 -3.40
CA LEU A 30 12.87 -10.28 -2.48
C LEU A 30 14.08 -9.61 -3.16
N ARG A 31 14.87 -10.34 -3.97
CA ARG A 31 15.95 -9.75 -4.80
C ARG A 31 15.43 -8.68 -5.76
N ARG A 32 14.28 -8.91 -6.41
CA ARG A 32 13.64 -7.93 -7.30
C ARG A 32 13.16 -6.68 -6.54
N ILE A 33 12.62 -6.85 -5.34
CA ILE A 33 12.11 -5.76 -4.48
C ILE A 33 13.27 -4.91 -3.94
N ILE A 34 14.34 -5.54 -3.46
CA ILE A 34 15.59 -4.84 -3.07
C ILE A 34 16.16 -4.08 -4.28
N SER A 35 16.19 -4.70 -5.46
CA SER A 35 16.62 -4.05 -6.69
C SER A 35 15.75 -2.84 -7.04
N ALA A 36 14.43 -2.89 -6.83
CA ALA A 36 13.54 -1.74 -7.03
C ALA A 36 13.88 -0.55 -6.12
N TYR A 37 14.16 -0.81 -4.84
CA TYR A 37 14.66 0.21 -3.92
C TYR A 37 16.00 0.81 -4.39
N LEU A 38 16.93 -0.02 -4.88
CA LEU A 38 18.23 0.43 -5.41
C LEU A 38 18.12 1.17 -6.76
N ASN A 39 17.09 0.90 -7.57
CA ASN A 39 16.83 1.56 -8.86
C ASN A 39 16.10 2.91 -8.70
N TYR A 40 15.52 3.20 -7.52
CA TYR A 40 14.84 4.47 -7.22
C TYR A 40 15.61 5.75 -7.62
N PRO A 41 16.93 5.90 -7.33
CA PRO A 41 17.65 7.14 -7.61
C PRO A 41 17.76 7.41 -9.12
N GLU A 42 18.01 6.37 -9.91
CA GLU A 42 18.13 6.44 -11.37
C GLU A 42 16.78 6.79 -12.01
N ALA A 43 15.72 6.04 -11.68
CA ALA A 43 14.39 6.30 -12.20
C ALA A 43 13.87 7.72 -11.86
N ALA A 44 14.18 8.23 -10.67
CA ALA A 44 13.82 9.59 -10.27
C ALA A 44 14.68 10.66 -10.97
N GLU A 45 15.97 10.40 -11.24
CA GLU A 45 16.81 11.29 -12.07
C GLU A 45 16.30 11.33 -13.51
N ASP A 46 15.83 10.21 -14.06
CA ASP A 46 15.35 10.13 -15.43
C ASP A 46 14.08 10.98 -15.67
N ASP A 47 13.20 11.08 -14.66
CA ASP A 47 12.09 12.02 -14.65
C ASP A 47 12.57 13.48 -14.71
N VAL A 48 13.60 13.85 -13.93
CA VAL A 48 14.22 15.19 -13.96
C VAL A 48 14.89 15.45 -15.31
N GLY A 49 15.60 14.46 -15.85
CA GLY A 49 16.20 14.48 -17.18
C GLY A 49 15.15 14.70 -18.27
N ARG A 50 13.98 14.06 -18.18
CA ARG A 50 12.84 14.31 -19.09
C ARG A 50 12.36 15.75 -19.02
N TYR A 51 12.23 16.32 -17.82
CA TYR A 51 11.82 17.73 -17.66
C TYR A 51 12.85 18.70 -18.25
N GLU A 52 14.15 18.45 -18.04
CA GLU A 52 15.22 19.24 -18.63
C GLU A 52 15.29 19.12 -20.16
N ARG A 53 15.12 17.90 -20.71
CA ARG A 53 15.03 17.70 -22.17
C ARG A 53 13.89 18.52 -22.78
N SER A 54 12.73 18.57 -22.12
CA SER A 54 11.61 19.42 -22.53
C SER A 54 11.92 20.91 -22.42
N PHE A 55 12.50 21.38 -21.32
CA PHE A 55 12.91 22.80 -21.15
C PHE A 55 13.94 23.24 -22.20
N ARG A 56 14.91 22.38 -22.54
CA ARG A 56 15.93 22.66 -23.56
C ARG A 56 15.33 22.89 -24.96
N ARG A 57 14.16 22.33 -25.27
CA ARG A 57 13.43 22.52 -26.55
C ARG A 57 12.70 23.86 -26.67
N LEU A 58 12.55 24.62 -25.58
CA LEU A 58 11.87 25.92 -25.60
C LEU A 58 12.68 27.00 -26.34
N SER A 59 11.98 28.01 -26.87
CA SER A 59 12.59 29.22 -27.43
C SER A 59 13.35 30.02 -26.36
N PRO A 60 14.30 30.90 -26.74
CA PRO A 60 14.99 31.77 -25.78
C PRO A 60 14.03 32.66 -24.96
N SER A 61 12.95 33.16 -25.57
CA SER A 61 11.94 33.97 -24.88
C SER A 61 11.17 33.17 -23.82
N HIS A 62 10.74 31.94 -24.13
CA HIS A 62 10.05 31.09 -23.16
C HIS A 62 11.00 30.62 -22.04
N LYS A 63 12.29 30.39 -22.33
CA LYS A 63 13.31 30.10 -21.32
C LYS A 63 13.54 31.27 -20.35
N ALA A 64 13.44 32.51 -20.82
CA ALA A 64 13.54 33.69 -19.94
C ALA A 64 12.36 33.78 -18.96
N LEU A 65 11.13 33.54 -19.43
CA LEU A 65 9.92 33.47 -18.58
C LEU A 65 10.00 32.35 -17.53
N LEU A 66 10.64 31.23 -17.86
CA LEU A 66 10.76 30.04 -17.02
C LEU A 66 12.19 29.86 -16.44
N SER A 67 12.90 30.97 -16.23
CA SER A 67 14.31 31.01 -15.80
C SER A 67 14.59 30.37 -14.43
N HIS A 68 13.56 30.14 -13.61
CA HIS A 68 13.65 29.44 -12.33
C HIS A 68 13.78 27.91 -12.46
N LEU A 69 13.34 27.31 -13.58
CA LEU A 69 13.25 25.85 -13.73
C LEU A 69 14.59 25.10 -13.59
N PRO A 70 15.74 25.58 -14.12
CA PRO A 70 17.04 24.95 -13.87
C PRO A 70 17.38 24.82 -12.38
N LEU A 71 17.04 25.84 -11.57
CA LEU A 71 17.23 25.79 -10.12
C LEU A 71 16.22 24.83 -9.45
N LYS A 72 14.99 24.74 -9.95
CA LYS A 72 14.00 23.73 -9.52
C LYS A 72 14.54 22.31 -9.75
N TYR A 73 15.07 22.03 -10.95
CA TYR A 73 15.65 20.72 -11.27
C TYR A 73 16.85 20.37 -10.38
N GLN A 74 17.73 21.35 -10.07
CA GLN A 74 18.79 21.14 -9.09
C GLN A 74 18.25 20.84 -7.68
N LYS A 75 17.16 21.48 -7.25
CA LYS A 75 16.51 21.18 -5.96
C LYS A 75 15.89 19.78 -5.95
N LEU A 76 15.19 19.37 -7.02
CA LEU A 76 14.65 18.01 -7.15
C LEU A 76 15.74 16.96 -6.95
N ARG A 77 16.92 17.11 -7.57
CA ARG A 77 18.05 16.18 -7.38
C ARG A 77 18.55 16.08 -5.94
N ARG A 78 18.55 17.19 -5.19
CA ARG A 78 18.88 17.19 -3.75
C ARG A 78 17.83 16.43 -2.93
N CYS A 79 16.55 16.57 -3.28
CA CYS A 79 15.46 15.82 -2.66
C CYS A 79 15.52 14.32 -3.00
N ILE A 80 15.86 13.96 -4.25
CA ILE A 80 16.11 12.57 -4.67
C ILE A 80 17.23 11.98 -3.80
N ALA A 81 18.39 12.64 -3.72
CA ALA A 81 19.52 12.17 -2.90
C ALA A 81 19.17 11.99 -1.42
N LYS A 82 18.28 12.82 -0.85
CA LYS A 82 17.77 12.64 0.52
C LYS A 82 16.89 11.40 0.67
N ASN A 83 15.97 11.16 -0.27
CA ASN A 83 15.17 9.92 -0.28
C ASN A 83 16.05 8.68 -0.50
N SER A 84 17.03 8.76 -1.40
CA SER A 84 17.99 7.68 -1.66
C SER A 84 18.82 7.33 -0.42
N TYR A 85 19.23 8.34 0.35
CA TYR A 85 19.94 8.12 1.62
C TYR A 85 19.05 7.39 2.64
N PHE A 86 17.80 7.83 2.82
CA PHE A 86 16.83 7.13 3.69
C PHE A 86 16.62 5.68 3.25
N ILE A 87 16.39 5.42 1.96
CA ILE A 87 16.22 4.07 1.41
C ILE A 87 17.47 3.21 1.67
N PHE A 88 18.67 3.77 1.51
CA PHE A 88 19.92 3.01 1.68
C PHE A 88 20.17 2.64 3.15
N GLU A 89 19.90 3.54 4.10
CA GLU A 89 20.01 3.23 5.53
C GLU A 89 18.94 2.23 5.98
N MET A 90 17.71 2.35 5.44
CA MET A 90 16.64 1.36 5.63
C MET A 90 17.04 -0.03 5.11
N LEU A 91 17.62 -0.12 3.92
CA LEU A 91 18.12 -1.39 3.38
C LEU A 91 19.30 -1.96 4.16
N LYS A 92 20.23 -1.12 4.65
CA LYS A 92 21.36 -1.56 5.49
C LYS A 92 20.92 -2.16 6.83
N ALA A 93 19.79 -1.72 7.36
CA ALA A 93 19.20 -2.21 8.60
C ALA A 93 18.26 -3.40 8.39
N PHE A 94 17.89 -3.72 7.15
CA PHE A 94 17.06 -4.89 6.86
C PHE A 94 17.87 -6.18 6.99
N ASP A 95 17.34 -7.14 7.75
CA ASP A 95 17.86 -8.49 7.85
C ASP A 95 16.88 -9.43 7.11
N PRO A 96 17.26 -9.99 5.94
CA PRO A 96 16.37 -10.87 5.18
C PRO A 96 15.99 -12.12 5.98
N PRO A 97 14.71 -12.55 5.98
CA PRO A 97 14.28 -13.75 6.69
C PRO A 97 14.77 -15.07 6.05
N LEU A 98 15.43 -15.01 4.89
CA LEU A 98 15.88 -16.14 4.07
C LEU A 98 17.37 -16.02 3.72
N ASP A 99 18.03 -17.15 3.47
CA ASP A 99 19.43 -17.19 3.03
C ASP A 99 19.57 -16.74 1.56
N MET A 100 19.75 -15.44 1.38
CA MET A 100 19.91 -14.81 0.06
C MET A 100 21.20 -15.19 -0.67
N SER A 101 22.11 -16.00 -0.09
CA SER A 101 23.34 -16.46 -0.75
C SER A 101 23.09 -17.63 -1.71
N GLN A 102 22.05 -18.44 -1.47
CA GLN A 102 21.73 -19.58 -2.32
C GLN A 102 20.98 -19.12 -3.58
N GLY A 103 21.21 -19.82 -4.70
CA GLY A 103 20.73 -19.37 -6.01
C GLY A 103 21.55 -18.23 -6.65
N MET A 104 22.82 -18.03 -6.26
CA MET A 104 23.78 -17.23 -7.04
C MET A 104 24.50 -18.02 -8.15
N ASN A 105 24.42 -19.37 -8.15
CA ASN A 105 25.27 -20.26 -8.95
C ASN A 105 24.61 -20.90 -10.20
N ASN A 106 23.37 -20.54 -10.57
CA ASN A 106 22.67 -21.17 -11.70
C ASN A 106 22.76 -20.38 -13.03
N HIS A 107 23.73 -19.47 -13.16
CA HIS A 107 23.89 -18.62 -14.36
C HIS A 107 25.09 -18.95 -15.26
N GLU A 108 25.67 -20.15 -15.13
CA GLU A 108 26.63 -20.67 -16.11
C GLU A 108 26.05 -21.89 -16.84
N HIS A 109 25.88 -21.74 -18.16
CA HIS A 109 25.46 -22.76 -19.14
C HIS A 109 23.99 -23.25 -19.10
N GLU A 110 23.08 -22.41 -19.58
CA GLU A 110 22.22 -22.78 -20.73
C GLU A 110 21.54 -21.53 -21.33
N CYS A 111 21.56 -21.41 -22.67
CA CYS A 111 20.71 -20.46 -23.40
C CYS A 111 19.59 -21.25 -24.08
N PRO A 112 18.35 -21.25 -23.56
CA PRO A 112 17.21 -21.79 -24.29
C PRO A 112 16.88 -20.88 -25.47
N ASN A 113 16.49 -21.48 -26.58
CA ASN A 113 15.98 -20.73 -27.72
C ASN A 113 14.66 -20.03 -27.38
N SER A 114 14.31 -19.02 -28.17
CA SER A 114 13.00 -18.36 -28.18
C SER A 114 11.82 -19.35 -28.05
N LEU A 115 10.79 -18.92 -27.30
CA LEU A 115 9.52 -19.61 -26.95
C LEU A 115 9.50 -20.21 -25.53
N ASP A 116 9.31 -19.35 -24.51
CA ASP A 116 8.25 -19.49 -23.47
C ASP A 116 8.39 -18.42 -22.36
N ASP A 117 8.18 -17.16 -22.73
CA ASP A 117 8.23 -15.98 -21.83
C ASP A 117 6.93 -15.79 -21.01
N LYS A 118 6.18 -16.88 -20.75
CA LYS A 118 4.76 -16.85 -20.35
C LYS A 118 4.43 -17.41 -18.96
N ARG A 119 5.42 -17.71 -18.11
CA ARG A 119 5.17 -18.30 -16.77
C ARG A 119 5.89 -17.67 -15.58
N LEU A 120 6.58 -16.56 -15.77
CA LEU A 120 7.16 -15.76 -14.69
C LEU A 120 6.20 -14.64 -14.25
N SER A 121 4.96 -15.02 -13.91
CA SER A 121 4.03 -14.09 -13.25
C SER A 121 4.42 -13.96 -11.79
N CYS A 122 5.19 -12.91 -11.49
CA CYS A 122 5.37 -12.45 -10.12
C CYS A 122 4.02 -11.92 -9.63
N GLY A 123 3.39 -12.65 -8.71
CA GLY A 123 2.07 -12.33 -8.18
C GLY A 123 1.96 -10.88 -7.70
N GLY A 124 0.80 -10.27 -7.96
CA GLY A 124 0.49 -8.90 -7.54
C GLY A 124 1.13 -7.82 -8.41
N MET A 125 0.44 -7.43 -9.49
CA MET A 125 0.53 -6.04 -9.98
C MET A 125 -0.07 -5.10 -8.93
N THR A 126 0.71 -4.79 -7.89
CA THR A 126 0.35 -3.83 -6.84
C THR A 126 0.38 -2.40 -7.39
N LEU A 127 -0.56 -2.05 -8.27
CA LEU A 127 -0.89 -0.67 -8.58
C LEU A 127 -1.41 -0.03 -7.30
N CYS A 128 -0.76 1.02 -6.80
CA CYS A 128 -1.34 1.73 -5.67
C CYS A 128 -2.65 2.40 -6.07
N PRO A 129 -3.67 2.51 -5.18
CA PRO A 129 -4.95 3.20 -5.41
C PRO A 129 -4.90 4.63 -5.99
N CYS A 130 -3.70 5.23 -6.04
CA CYS A 130 -3.43 6.53 -6.63
C CYS A 130 -3.00 6.51 -8.11
N GLU A 131 -2.77 5.35 -8.71
CA GLU A 131 -2.21 5.24 -10.08
C GLU A 131 -3.27 5.14 -11.17
N SER A 132 -4.48 4.62 -10.84
CA SER A 132 -5.62 4.50 -11.75
C SER A 132 -6.06 5.83 -12.39
N ASP A 133 -5.83 6.95 -11.68
CA ASP A 133 -6.14 8.32 -12.11
C ASP A 133 -4.90 9.16 -12.49
N SER A 134 -3.74 8.52 -12.67
CA SER A 134 -2.53 9.24 -13.10
C SER A 134 -2.67 9.71 -14.55
N ALA A 135 -3.13 10.95 -14.72
CA ALA A 135 -3.55 11.52 -16.00
C ALA A 135 -2.43 11.71 -17.05
N THR A 136 -1.94 10.61 -17.64
CA THR A 136 -1.28 10.61 -18.95
C THR A 136 -2.32 10.31 -20.03
N GLY A 137 -3.16 11.29 -20.35
CA GLY A 137 -4.09 11.22 -21.46
C GLY A 137 -3.37 11.06 -22.80
N ARG A 138 -3.13 9.82 -23.23
CA ARG A 138 -2.75 9.50 -24.61
C ARG A 138 -3.97 9.72 -25.50
N VAL A 139 -4.08 10.93 -26.06
CA VAL A 139 -5.05 11.22 -27.11
C VAL A 139 -4.64 10.46 -28.37
N SER A 140 -5.17 9.24 -28.52
CA SER A 140 -5.10 8.45 -29.74
C SER A 140 -5.93 9.15 -30.82
N GLY A 141 -5.24 9.83 -31.74
CA GLY A 141 -5.89 10.54 -32.84
C GLY A 141 -6.58 9.56 -33.80
N LEU A 142 -7.91 9.60 -33.83
CA LEU A 142 -8.71 8.93 -34.86
C LEU A 142 -9.21 9.97 -35.87
N ASN A 143 -8.83 9.77 -37.13
CA ASN A 143 -9.40 10.50 -38.26
C ASN A 143 -10.87 10.14 -38.45
N SER A 144 -11.73 11.14 -38.58
CA SER A 144 -13.01 10.99 -39.28
C SER A 144 -13.31 12.23 -40.12
N ASN A 145 -13.27 12.07 -41.43
CA ASN A 145 -13.82 13.04 -42.37
C ASN A 145 -15.36 13.02 -42.27
N GLY A 146 -15.99 14.18 -42.19
CA GLY A 146 -17.45 14.30 -42.14
C GLY A 146 -17.91 15.74 -42.31
N SER A 147 -18.12 16.16 -43.56
CA SER A 147 -18.54 17.51 -43.91
C SER A 147 -20.00 17.80 -43.57
N HIS A 148 -20.30 19.01 -43.06
CA HIS A 148 -21.28 19.90 -43.72
C HIS A 148 -21.11 21.35 -43.25
N ARG A 149 -21.36 22.31 -44.15
CA ARG A 149 -21.45 23.75 -43.89
C ARG A 149 -22.93 24.17 -43.93
N ASP A 150 -23.33 25.14 -43.09
CA ASP A 150 -23.77 26.45 -43.58
C ASP A 150 -24.01 27.46 -42.44
N ASN A 151 -23.88 28.76 -42.78
CA ASN A 151 -24.39 30.02 -42.18
C ASN A 151 -24.69 30.10 -40.67
N GLY A 152 -24.34 31.16 -39.94
CA GLY A 152 -23.95 32.52 -40.32
C GLY A 152 -24.91 33.55 -39.70
N GLY A 153 -24.42 34.61 -39.05
CA GLY A 153 -25.30 35.64 -38.47
C GLY A 153 -24.69 36.45 -37.32
N ASN A 154 -24.60 37.76 -37.53
CA ASN A 154 -24.03 38.80 -36.68
C ASN A 154 -24.78 39.11 -35.36
N GLU A 155 -23.99 39.56 -34.37
CA GLU A 155 -24.15 40.79 -33.53
C GLU A 155 -25.25 40.98 -32.45
N THR A 156 -24.83 41.78 -31.44
CA THR A 156 -25.62 42.62 -30.49
C THR A 156 -26.52 41.93 -29.46
N ASP A 157 -26.63 42.31 -28.18
CA ASP A 157 -26.07 43.36 -27.32
C ASP A 157 -26.73 43.18 -25.91
N ASN A 158 -26.23 43.90 -24.90
CA ASN A 158 -26.84 44.19 -23.59
C ASN A 158 -27.13 43.07 -22.57
N GLY A 159 -26.48 43.22 -21.41
CA GLY A 159 -27.26 43.58 -20.21
C GLY A 159 -26.98 42.79 -18.93
N LEU A 160 -26.13 43.35 -18.07
CA LEU A 160 -26.52 43.96 -16.77
C LEU A 160 -25.38 43.92 -15.74
N SER A 161 -25.03 45.10 -15.23
CA SER A 161 -24.17 45.27 -14.05
C SER A 161 -24.93 44.96 -12.75
N ARG A 162 -24.24 44.37 -11.78
CA ARG A 162 -24.52 44.56 -10.34
C ARG A 162 -23.22 44.60 -9.54
N ASN A 163 -22.93 45.79 -8.99
CA ASN A 163 -21.86 45.99 -8.00
C ASN A 163 -22.15 45.21 -6.72
N CYS A 164 -21.11 44.90 -5.95
CA CYS A 164 -21.07 45.27 -4.53
C CYS A 164 -19.62 45.39 -4.02
N ASN A 165 -19.38 46.49 -3.32
CA ASN A 165 -18.07 47.04 -2.92
C ASN A 165 -17.36 46.22 -1.81
N GLY A 166 -16.05 46.43 -1.70
CA GLY A 166 -15.22 46.04 -0.55
C GLY A 166 -13.86 46.76 -0.58
N GLU A 167 -13.83 48.02 -0.13
CA GLU A 167 -12.61 48.84 -0.03
C GLU A 167 -11.78 48.58 1.24
N CYS A 168 -10.59 49.22 1.29
CA CYS A 168 -9.75 49.56 2.46
C CYS A 168 -8.82 48.44 3.01
N ILE A 169 -7.51 48.66 3.29
CA ILE A 169 -6.61 49.85 3.24
C ILE A 169 -5.19 49.44 2.77
N GLU A 170 -4.51 50.26 1.96
CA GLU A 170 -3.05 50.21 1.71
C GLU A 170 -2.23 50.91 2.79
N LYS A 171 -1.07 50.38 3.21
CA LYS A 171 0.02 51.19 3.80
C LYS A 171 1.42 50.64 3.47
N GLU A 172 2.22 51.47 2.83
CA GLU A 172 3.68 51.35 2.72
C GLU A 172 4.36 51.86 4.01
N ASP A 173 5.58 51.41 4.32
CA ASP A 173 6.76 52.30 4.30
C ASP A 173 8.11 51.62 4.65
N ASN A 174 9.11 51.90 3.79
CA ASN A 174 10.54 52.11 4.03
C ASN A 174 11.44 51.10 4.81
N ALA A 175 12.18 50.33 4.01
CA ALA A 175 13.65 50.43 3.82
C ALA A 175 14.61 50.63 5.02
N ASN A 176 15.65 49.79 5.06
CA ASN A 176 17.03 50.25 5.29
C ASN A 176 18.06 49.34 4.59
N GLU A 177 19.01 49.92 3.84
CA GLU A 177 20.11 49.21 3.18
C GLU A 177 21.36 49.14 4.07
N GLY A 178 22.20 48.11 3.86
CA GLY A 178 23.50 47.98 4.54
C GLY A 178 24.49 47.12 3.74
N ILE A 179 25.30 47.76 2.89
CA ILE A 179 26.32 47.11 2.06
C ILE A 179 27.70 47.12 2.75
N CYS A 180 28.33 45.95 2.89
CA CYS A 180 29.79 45.64 2.93
C CYS A 180 29.99 44.26 3.63
N ARG A 181 30.93 43.38 3.27
CA ARG A 181 31.98 43.33 2.23
C ARG A 181 32.32 41.85 1.95
N SER A 182 32.88 41.59 0.78
CA SER A 182 33.46 40.29 0.39
C SER A 182 34.61 39.86 1.30
N LEU A 183 34.60 38.61 1.78
CA LEU A 183 35.79 37.87 2.20
C LEU A 183 35.72 36.42 1.66
N SER A 184 36.88 35.91 1.29
CA SER A 184 37.10 34.72 0.46
C SER A 184 37.13 33.39 1.23
N ASP A 185 37.00 32.29 0.48
CA ASP A 185 37.13 30.90 0.94
C ASP A 185 38.35 30.64 1.84
N PRO A 186 38.21 29.75 2.83
CA PRO A 186 39.26 28.83 3.23
C PRO A 186 38.95 27.43 2.71
N LYS A 187 39.84 26.90 1.84
CA LYS A 187 39.88 25.46 1.54
C LYS A 187 40.18 24.70 2.82
N ILE A 188 39.26 23.87 3.29
CA ILE A 188 39.53 22.90 4.37
C ILE A 188 39.88 21.57 3.71
N SER A 189 41.17 21.29 3.64
CA SER A 189 41.69 19.95 3.36
C SER A 189 41.85 19.19 4.68
N CYS A 190 40.96 18.23 4.95
CA CYS A 190 41.14 17.31 6.08
C CYS A 190 41.89 16.06 5.60
N SER A 191 43.10 15.85 6.12
CA SER A 191 43.75 14.54 6.12
C SER A 191 43.08 13.63 7.17
N PRO A 192 43.00 12.32 6.94
CA PRO A 192 42.39 11.40 7.90
C PRO A 192 43.42 10.96 8.94
N ASP A 193 43.13 11.15 10.23
CA ASP A 193 43.66 10.29 11.29
C ASP A 193 42.87 10.42 12.61
N ALA A 194 42.68 9.26 13.26
CA ALA A 194 42.25 9.07 14.65
C ALA A 194 40.85 9.57 15.09
N CYS A 195 39.82 8.76 14.82
CA CYS A 195 38.68 8.50 15.72
C CYS A 195 38.21 7.04 15.56
N ASN A 196 38.85 6.08 16.25
CA ASN A 196 38.33 4.71 16.33
C ASN A 196 37.20 4.66 17.35
N GLY A 197 36.00 4.20 16.95
CA GLY A 197 34.86 4.13 17.86
C GLY A 197 33.55 3.58 17.31
N GLU A 198 33.40 3.40 16.00
CA GLU A 198 32.20 2.78 15.42
C GLU A 198 32.58 1.64 14.48
N VAL A 199 31.90 0.50 14.63
CA VAL A 199 31.92 -0.57 13.64
C VAL A 199 31.09 -0.10 12.46
N SER A 200 31.75 0.56 11.50
CA SER A 200 31.22 0.69 10.15
C SER A 200 31.16 -0.71 9.55
N SER A 201 30.07 -1.43 9.78
CA SER A 201 29.78 -2.66 9.06
C SER A 201 29.87 -2.37 7.57
N SER A 202 30.63 -3.20 6.85
CA SER A 202 30.49 -3.28 5.40
C SER A 202 29.02 -3.57 5.08
N PRO A 203 28.43 -2.97 4.03
CA PRO A 203 27.09 -3.33 3.59
C PRO A 203 27.01 -4.86 3.43
N PRO A 204 25.92 -5.51 3.85
CA PRO A 204 25.69 -6.93 3.62
C PRO A 204 25.99 -7.34 2.17
N ASP A 205 26.54 -8.54 1.96
CA ASP A 205 27.01 -8.98 0.64
C ASP A 205 25.89 -8.95 -0.43
N TRP A 206 24.63 -9.13 -0.02
CA TRP A 206 23.45 -9.04 -0.90
C TRP A 206 23.10 -7.61 -1.35
N LEU A 207 23.65 -6.57 -0.72
CA LEU A 207 23.60 -5.17 -1.18
C LEU A 207 24.75 -4.79 -2.12
N HIS A 208 25.63 -5.72 -2.48
CA HIS A 208 26.75 -5.41 -3.36
C HIS A 208 26.26 -4.97 -4.76
N PRO A 209 26.77 -3.87 -5.35
CA PRO A 209 26.26 -3.34 -6.62
C PRO A 209 26.28 -4.30 -7.81
N SER A 210 27.08 -5.37 -7.77
CA SER A 210 27.09 -6.40 -8.82
C SER A 210 25.85 -7.32 -8.80
N LEU A 211 25.04 -7.27 -7.74
CA LEU A 211 23.80 -8.03 -7.59
C LEU A 211 22.56 -7.18 -7.92
N GLN A 212 22.74 -5.89 -8.20
CA GLN A 212 21.66 -4.99 -8.56
C GLN A 212 21.11 -5.36 -9.95
N MET A 213 19.86 -5.82 -10.00
CA MET A 213 19.14 -5.99 -11.25
C MET A 213 18.53 -4.67 -11.70
N HIS A 214 18.47 -4.42 -13.01
CA HIS A 214 17.58 -3.39 -13.53
C HIS A 214 16.15 -3.94 -13.51
N VAL A 215 15.20 -3.18 -12.96
CA VAL A 215 13.80 -3.61 -12.82
C VAL A 215 12.84 -2.69 -13.57
N PRO A 216 11.69 -3.19 -14.04
CA PRO A 216 10.63 -2.38 -14.62
C PRO A 216 10.22 -1.20 -13.74
N LEU A 217 9.87 -0.07 -14.36
CA LEU A 217 9.49 1.16 -13.65
C LEU A 217 8.33 0.95 -12.66
N VAL A 218 7.39 0.05 -12.96
CA VAL A 218 6.26 -0.32 -12.08
C VAL A 218 6.71 -0.82 -10.70
N ASP A 219 7.86 -1.50 -10.60
CA ASP A 219 8.42 -1.93 -9.31
C ASP A 219 8.98 -0.73 -8.51
N VAL A 220 9.57 0.24 -9.21
CA VAL A 220 10.07 1.48 -8.60
C VAL A 220 8.92 2.43 -8.22
N ASP A 221 7.80 2.38 -8.94
CA ASP A 221 6.58 3.12 -8.58
C ASP A 221 5.95 2.59 -7.28
N LYS A 222 6.04 1.27 -7.00
CA LYS A 222 5.74 0.72 -5.65
C LYS A 222 6.62 1.34 -4.56
N VAL A 223 7.93 1.52 -4.80
CA VAL A 223 8.83 2.24 -3.86
C VAL A 223 8.39 3.69 -3.65
N ARG A 224 8.02 4.40 -4.71
CA ARG A 224 7.46 5.77 -4.61
C ARG A 224 6.15 5.78 -3.81
N CYS A 225 5.35 4.73 -3.89
CA CYS A 225 4.15 4.57 -3.08
C CYS A 225 4.47 4.30 -1.59
N VAL A 226 5.48 3.48 -1.26
CA VAL A 226 5.95 3.32 0.13
C VAL A 226 6.34 4.68 0.71
N ILE A 227 7.11 5.49 -0.03
CA ILE A 227 7.50 6.84 0.40
C ILE A 227 6.28 7.73 0.73
N ARG A 228 5.14 7.57 0.03
CA ARG A 228 3.89 8.27 0.34
C ARG A 228 3.16 7.66 1.55
N ASN A 229 3.18 6.34 1.71
CA ASN A 229 2.62 5.66 2.89
C ASN A 229 3.34 6.05 4.20
N ILE A 230 4.65 6.32 4.16
CA ILE A 230 5.39 6.87 5.29
C ILE A 230 4.76 8.18 5.79
N VAL A 231 4.21 9.02 4.89
CA VAL A 231 3.51 10.25 5.29
C VAL A 231 2.22 9.93 6.04
N ARG A 232 1.40 9.02 5.50
CA ARG A 232 0.13 8.58 6.09
C ARG A 232 0.36 8.03 7.50
N ASP A 233 1.28 7.09 7.66
CA ASP A 233 1.44 6.33 8.89
C ASP A 233 2.40 6.97 9.91
N TRP A 234 3.42 7.71 9.47
CA TRP A 234 4.53 8.13 10.34
C TRP A 234 4.91 9.61 10.25
N ALA A 235 4.16 10.44 9.50
CA ALA A 235 4.33 11.88 9.53
C ALA A 235 3.14 12.59 10.19
N SER A 236 3.43 13.73 10.81
CA SER A 236 2.40 14.63 11.35
C SER A 236 1.48 15.21 10.25
N GLU A 237 1.97 15.31 9.00
CA GLU A 237 1.15 15.70 7.85
C GLU A 237 0.05 14.66 7.53
N GLY A 238 0.27 13.38 7.87
CA GLY A 238 -0.72 12.30 7.76
C GLY A 238 -1.74 12.25 8.90
N GLN A 239 -1.56 13.00 9.99
CA GLN A 239 -2.43 12.91 11.18
C GLN A 239 -3.91 13.09 10.83
N ARG A 240 -4.26 14.01 9.93
CA ARG A 240 -5.65 14.21 9.50
C ARG A 240 -6.23 12.96 8.83
N GLU A 241 -5.45 12.28 8.00
CA GLU A 241 -5.89 11.07 7.31
C GLU A 241 -6.07 9.91 8.31
N ARG A 242 -5.18 9.81 9.30
CA ARG A 242 -5.32 8.87 10.44
C ARG A 242 -6.50 9.21 11.36
N ASP A 243 -6.79 10.48 11.61
CA ASP A 243 -7.97 10.92 12.37
C ASP A 243 -9.28 10.59 11.65
N GLN A 244 -9.26 10.51 10.32
CA GLN A 244 -10.40 10.11 9.50
C GLN A 244 -10.53 8.58 9.40
N CYS A 245 -9.43 7.81 9.44
CA CYS A 245 -9.43 6.35 9.27
C CYS A 245 -9.28 5.55 10.58
N TYR A 246 -8.22 5.79 11.33
CA TYR A 246 -7.81 4.97 12.48
C TYR A 246 -8.57 5.35 13.75
N LYS A 247 -8.81 6.64 13.99
CA LYS A 247 -9.52 7.11 15.18
C LYS A 247 -10.92 6.50 15.35
N PRO A 248 -11.80 6.39 14.32
CA PRO A 248 -13.08 5.70 14.45
C PRO A 248 -12.98 4.22 14.85
N ILE A 249 -11.91 3.53 14.43
CA ILE A 249 -11.61 2.13 14.80
C ILE A 249 -11.17 2.07 16.26
N LEU A 250 -10.22 2.93 16.65
CA LEU A 250 -9.67 2.99 18.01
C LEU A 250 -10.73 3.34 19.06
N GLU A 251 -11.61 4.31 18.77
CA GLU A 251 -12.75 4.67 19.62
C GLU A 251 -13.76 3.51 19.75
N GLU A 252 -13.96 2.73 18.69
CA GLU A 252 -14.88 1.59 18.71
C GLU A 252 -14.30 0.39 19.47
N LEU A 253 -12.99 0.12 19.35
CA LEU A 253 -12.27 -0.85 20.17
C LEU A 253 -12.30 -0.47 21.65
N ASP A 254 -12.11 0.82 21.99
CA ASP A 254 -12.21 1.30 23.37
C ASP A 254 -13.62 1.10 23.94
N ARG A 255 -14.66 1.43 23.15
CA ARG A 255 -16.07 1.22 23.48
C ARG A 255 -16.42 -0.25 23.72
N LEU A 256 -15.90 -1.16 22.89
CA LEU A 256 -16.22 -2.60 22.94
C LEU A 256 -15.42 -3.35 24.01
N PHE A 257 -14.20 -2.92 24.30
CA PHE A 257 -13.31 -3.56 25.26
C PHE A 257 -12.91 -2.63 26.43
N PRO A 258 -13.86 -2.04 27.19
CA PRO A 258 -13.57 -1.05 28.24
C PRO A 258 -12.87 -1.64 29.48
N ASN A 259 -12.80 -2.97 29.59
CA ASN A 259 -12.19 -3.70 30.69
C ASN A 259 -10.89 -4.43 30.30
N ARG A 260 -10.36 -4.21 29.09
CA ARG A 260 -9.18 -4.92 28.55
C ARG A 260 -7.95 -4.91 29.47
N THR A 261 -7.70 -3.81 30.16
CA THR A 261 -6.59 -3.64 31.12
C THR A 261 -6.83 -4.25 32.50
N LYS A 262 -8.01 -4.83 32.76
CA LYS A 262 -8.35 -5.51 34.03
C LYS A 262 -8.11 -7.02 33.98
N SER A 263 -7.98 -7.59 32.79
CA SER A 263 -7.60 -8.99 32.59
C SER A 263 -6.09 -9.14 32.72
N SER A 264 -5.63 -10.29 33.22
CA SER A 264 -4.20 -10.66 33.16
C SER A 264 -3.74 -11.03 31.75
N ILE A 265 -4.68 -11.25 30.83
CA ILE A 265 -4.43 -11.55 29.41
C ILE A 265 -5.15 -10.47 28.59
N PRO A 266 -4.43 -9.59 27.87
CA PRO A 266 -5.03 -8.63 26.94
C PRO A 266 -5.84 -9.32 25.83
N PRO A 267 -6.92 -8.71 25.30
CA PRO A 267 -7.61 -9.24 24.13
C PRO A 267 -6.69 -9.27 22.91
N ALA A 268 -6.78 -10.33 22.12
CA ALA A 268 -6.02 -10.51 20.89
C ALA A 268 -6.71 -9.81 19.71
N CYS A 269 -5.99 -8.92 19.02
CA CYS A 269 -6.46 -8.19 17.85
C CYS A 269 -5.55 -8.43 16.64
N LEU A 270 -6.12 -8.89 15.53
CA LEU A 270 -5.43 -9.01 14.25
C LEU A 270 -5.71 -7.79 13.37
N VAL A 271 -4.71 -7.32 12.64
CA VAL A 271 -4.82 -6.25 11.65
C VAL A 271 -4.26 -6.74 10.30
N PRO A 272 -5.08 -7.36 9.43
CA PRO A 272 -4.67 -7.74 8.08
C PRO A 272 -4.41 -6.52 7.21
N GLY A 273 -3.39 -6.58 6.34
CA GLY A 273 -2.98 -5.44 5.51
C GLY A 273 -2.45 -4.26 6.34
N ALA A 274 -1.61 -4.54 7.33
CA ALA A 274 -1.15 -3.56 8.30
C ALA A 274 -0.20 -2.49 7.73
N GLY A 275 0.31 -2.64 6.50
CA GLY A 275 1.15 -1.64 5.83
C GLY A 275 2.42 -1.33 6.63
N LEU A 276 2.58 -0.07 7.02
CA LEU A 276 3.72 0.37 7.83
C LEU A 276 3.48 0.23 9.35
N GLY A 277 2.44 -0.51 9.76
CA GLY A 277 2.22 -0.96 11.13
C GLY A 277 1.61 0.07 12.09
N ARG A 278 1.30 1.30 11.65
CA ARG A 278 0.85 2.38 12.55
C ARG A 278 -0.44 2.05 13.28
N LEU A 279 -1.45 1.54 12.57
CA LEU A 279 -2.73 1.18 13.19
C LEU A 279 -2.57 0.03 14.19
N ALA A 280 -1.78 -0.99 13.86
CA ALA A 280 -1.50 -2.10 14.77
C ALA A 280 -0.74 -1.63 16.03
N LEU A 281 0.20 -0.69 15.90
CA LEU A 281 0.87 -0.07 17.03
C LEU A 281 -0.11 0.75 17.89
N GLU A 282 -0.98 1.58 17.31
CA GLU A 282 -1.95 2.38 18.08
C GLU A 282 -2.99 1.50 18.79
N ILE A 283 -3.42 0.38 18.20
CA ILE A 283 -4.27 -0.62 18.86
C ILE A 283 -3.52 -1.29 20.02
N SER A 284 -2.24 -1.63 19.86
CA SER A 284 -1.43 -2.13 20.97
C SER A 284 -1.31 -1.10 22.10
N CYS A 285 -1.11 0.18 21.77
CA CYS A 285 -1.07 1.28 22.76
C CYS A 285 -2.38 1.46 23.53
N LEU A 286 -3.53 1.00 23.01
CA LEU A 286 -4.78 0.94 23.77
C LEU A 286 -4.78 -0.17 24.85
N GLY A 287 -3.86 -1.13 24.81
CA GLY A 287 -3.79 -2.26 25.73
C GLY A 287 -4.33 -3.58 25.18
N PHE A 288 -4.20 -3.82 23.88
CA PHE A 288 -4.46 -5.11 23.22
C PHE A 288 -3.15 -5.88 23.02
N ALA A 289 -3.23 -7.21 22.90
CA ALA A 289 -2.19 -7.99 22.23
C ALA A 289 -2.48 -7.91 20.73
N THR A 290 -1.58 -7.33 19.93
CA THR A 290 -1.90 -6.92 18.57
C THR A 290 -0.88 -7.44 17.57
N GLN A 291 -1.37 -8.16 16.57
CA GLN A 291 -0.58 -8.57 15.43
C GLN A 291 -1.03 -7.81 14.19
N GLY A 292 -0.11 -7.10 13.55
CA GLY A 292 -0.28 -6.71 12.15
C GLY A 292 0.13 -7.84 11.22
N ASN A 293 -0.55 -8.01 10.09
CA ASN A 293 -0.13 -8.91 9.02
C ASN A 293 0.12 -8.10 7.75
N GLU A 294 1.21 -8.40 7.05
CA GLU A 294 1.58 -7.78 5.78
C GLU A 294 2.30 -8.79 4.89
N PHE A 295 1.92 -8.85 3.62
CA PHE A 295 2.53 -9.74 2.61
C PHE A 295 3.62 -9.01 1.80
N SER A 296 3.45 -7.70 1.59
CA SER A 296 4.30 -6.94 0.69
C SER A 296 5.66 -6.65 1.33
N TYR A 297 6.71 -7.33 0.86
CA TYR A 297 8.10 -7.01 1.24
C TYR A 297 8.47 -5.53 1.06
N TYR A 298 7.83 -4.81 0.11
CA TYR A 298 7.96 -3.35 0.00
C TYR A 298 7.57 -2.66 1.31
N MET A 299 6.41 -2.99 1.87
CA MET A 299 5.92 -2.44 3.14
C MET A 299 6.72 -3.00 4.32
N MET A 300 6.98 -4.31 4.38
CA MET A 300 7.68 -4.95 5.51
C MET A 300 9.08 -4.39 5.75
N ILE A 301 9.88 -4.18 4.70
CA ILE A 301 11.25 -3.60 4.83
C ILE A 301 11.17 -2.22 5.50
N CYS A 302 10.23 -1.38 5.06
CA CYS A 302 10.06 -0.03 5.60
C CYS A 302 9.43 -0.03 7.01
N SER A 303 8.44 -0.91 7.24
CA SER A 303 7.75 -1.12 8.51
C SER A 303 8.75 -1.55 9.59
N SER A 304 9.57 -2.57 9.31
CA SER A 304 10.62 -3.05 10.23
C SER A 304 11.63 -1.94 10.55
N PHE A 305 12.08 -1.17 9.55
CA PHE A 305 12.99 -0.06 9.79
C PHE A 305 12.40 1.01 10.71
N ILE A 306 11.17 1.45 10.46
CA ILE A 306 10.53 2.48 11.28
C ILE A 306 10.27 1.97 12.71
N LEU A 307 9.69 0.77 12.85
CA LEU A 307 9.32 0.19 14.14
C LEU A 307 10.52 -0.17 15.02
N ASN A 308 11.61 -0.68 14.44
CA ASN A 308 12.71 -1.30 15.19
C ASN A 308 14.02 -0.49 15.22
N TYR A 309 14.28 0.36 14.23
CA TYR A 309 15.59 1.02 14.07
C TYR A 309 15.57 2.54 14.29
N THR A 310 14.41 3.20 14.18
CA THR A 310 14.32 4.62 14.55
C THR A 310 14.51 4.81 16.05
N GLN A 311 15.28 5.83 16.43
CA GLN A 311 15.69 6.14 17.80
C GLN A 311 14.97 7.38 18.36
N THR A 312 14.55 8.30 17.49
CA THR A 312 13.96 9.59 17.91
C THR A 312 12.85 10.08 16.97
N VAL A 313 11.97 10.94 17.51
CA VAL A 313 10.95 11.65 16.73
C VAL A 313 11.62 12.62 15.75
N GLY A 314 11.24 12.54 14.47
CA GLY A 314 11.71 13.44 13.41
C GLY A 314 13.15 13.21 12.93
N GLU A 315 13.74 12.06 13.27
CA GLU A 315 15.10 11.64 12.90
C GLU A 315 15.37 11.70 11.39
N TRP A 316 14.42 11.25 10.59
CA TRP A 316 14.54 11.15 9.13
C TRP A 316 13.78 12.28 8.44
N THR A 317 14.30 12.70 7.28
CA THR A 317 13.64 13.70 6.43
C THR A 317 13.51 13.19 5.01
N ILE A 318 12.27 13.04 4.56
CA ILE A 318 11.91 12.58 3.22
C ILE A 318 11.24 13.69 2.39
N HIS A 319 11.21 13.50 1.08
CA HIS A 319 10.57 14.37 0.09
C HIS A 319 9.60 13.55 -0.78
N PRO A 320 8.38 13.27 -0.29
CA PRO A 320 7.49 12.27 -0.88
C PRO A 320 6.71 12.74 -2.11
N TRP A 321 6.76 14.04 -2.42
CA TRP A 321 5.93 14.67 -3.44
C TRP A 321 6.69 15.03 -4.73
N ILE A 322 7.97 14.67 -4.83
CA ILE A 322 8.86 15.13 -5.91
C ILE A 322 8.63 14.45 -7.26
N HIS A 323 7.97 13.28 -7.27
CA HIS A 323 7.85 12.40 -8.44
C HIS A 323 6.86 12.92 -9.52
N SER A 324 6.07 13.95 -9.23
CA SER A 324 5.16 14.57 -10.20
C SER A 324 5.28 16.09 -10.23
N ASN A 325 5.34 16.66 -11.43
CA ASN A 325 5.24 18.11 -11.67
C ASN A 325 3.80 18.59 -11.88
N CYS A 326 2.82 17.68 -11.91
CA CYS A 326 1.41 18.03 -12.14
C CYS A 326 0.77 18.59 -10.86
N ASN A 327 -0.34 19.31 -11.03
CA ASN A 327 -1.26 19.70 -9.93
C ASN A 327 -0.60 20.38 -8.73
N SER A 328 0.53 21.06 -8.92
CA SER A 328 1.27 21.75 -7.85
C SER A 328 0.97 23.24 -7.88
N LEU A 329 0.45 23.78 -6.77
CA LEU A 329 0.20 25.22 -6.61
C LEU A 329 1.52 26.03 -6.56
N ARG A 330 2.57 25.47 -5.97
CA ARG A 330 3.90 26.08 -5.85
C ARG A 330 5.00 25.01 -5.90
N ASP A 331 6.17 25.38 -6.43
CA ASP A 331 7.37 24.53 -6.38
C ASP A 331 7.75 24.13 -4.94
N SER A 332 7.49 25.01 -3.97
CA SER A 332 7.72 24.74 -2.55
C SER A 332 6.85 23.63 -1.98
N ASP A 333 5.68 23.36 -2.58
CA ASP A 333 4.80 22.29 -2.11
C ASP A 333 5.29 20.93 -2.62
N GLN A 334 5.78 20.86 -3.86
CA GLN A 334 6.42 19.66 -4.42
C GLN A 334 7.74 19.33 -3.71
N LEU A 335 8.55 20.35 -3.40
CA LEU A 335 9.89 20.20 -2.83
C LEU A 335 9.92 20.10 -1.29
N ARG A 336 8.78 20.16 -0.59
CA ARG A 336 8.77 20.26 0.88
C ARG A 336 9.43 19.04 1.55
N PRO A 337 10.25 19.23 2.59
CA PRO A 337 10.68 18.15 3.47
C PRO A 337 9.53 17.73 4.39
N ILE A 338 9.50 16.45 4.77
CA ILE A 338 8.63 15.89 5.80
C ILE A 338 9.50 15.07 6.76
N SER A 339 9.38 15.37 8.06
CA SER A 339 10.13 14.71 9.14
C SER A 339 9.36 13.52 9.69
N VAL A 340 10.05 12.39 9.90
CA VAL A 340 9.48 11.13 10.38
C VAL A 340 10.47 10.37 11.30
N PRO A 341 10.00 9.50 12.21
CA PRO A 341 8.59 9.30 12.56
C PRO A 341 8.07 10.43 13.46
N ASP A 342 6.76 10.66 13.49
CA ASP A 342 6.13 11.69 14.34
C ASP A 342 5.87 11.25 15.78
N ILE A 343 5.94 9.95 16.04
CA ILE A 343 6.05 9.31 17.35
C ILE A 343 7.22 8.31 17.33
N HIS A 344 7.91 8.10 18.45
CA HIS A 344 8.98 7.08 18.51
C HIS A 344 8.39 5.73 18.96
N PRO A 345 8.37 4.69 18.10
CA PRO A 345 7.60 3.46 18.32
C PRO A 345 7.91 2.74 19.63
N ALA A 346 9.19 2.55 19.96
CA ALA A 346 9.61 1.85 21.19
C ALA A 346 9.21 2.59 22.49
N SER A 347 8.81 3.86 22.40
CA SER A 347 8.29 4.64 23.54
C SER A 347 6.78 4.98 23.44
N ALA A 348 6.07 4.41 22.46
CA ALA A 348 4.65 4.74 22.22
C ALA A 348 3.69 4.15 23.27
N GLY A 349 4.15 3.20 24.10
CA GLY A 349 3.32 2.52 25.10
C GLY A 349 2.65 1.23 24.61
N ILE A 350 3.26 0.56 23.62
CA ILE A 350 2.84 -0.78 23.16
C ILE A 350 2.86 -1.81 24.30
N THR A 351 2.05 -2.86 24.16
CA THR A 351 2.10 -4.05 25.02
C THR A 351 3.22 -5.00 24.57
N GLU A 352 3.61 -5.93 25.46
CA GLU A 352 4.47 -7.06 25.12
C GLU A 352 3.88 -7.98 24.02
N GLY A 353 2.59 -7.83 23.71
CA GLY A 353 1.89 -8.57 22.68
C GLY A 353 1.84 -7.89 21.31
N PHE A 354 2.63 -6.82 21.06
CA PHE A 354 2.74 -6.22 19.73
C PHE A 354 3.66 -7.05 18.82
N SER A 355 3.19 -7.42 17.63
CA SER A 355 4.01 -8.05 16.60
C SER A 355 3.56 -7.74 15.18
N MET A 356 4.43 -8.04 14.21
CA MET A 356 4.13 -8.02 12.77
C MET A 356 4.41 -9.41 12.20
N CYS A 357 3.48 -9.96 11.42
CA CYS A 357 3.60 -11.25 10.74
C CYS A 357 3.72 -11.04 9.23
N GLY A 358 4.78 -11.58 8.64
CA GLY A 358 4.98 -11.60 7.19
C GLY A 358 4.27 -12.79 6.54
N GLY A 359 3.57 -12.56 5.44
CA GLY A 359 2.93 -13.61 4.64
C GLY A 359 1.53 -13.24 4.16
N ASP A 360 0.98 -14.02 3.23
CA ASP A 360 -0.39 -13.81 2.75
C ASP A 360 -1.43 -14.10 3.84
N PHE A 361 -2.51 -13.32 3.85
CA PHE A 361 -3.56 -13.44 4.87
C PHE A 361 -4.30 -14.78 4.81
N VAL A 362 -4.58 -15.30 3.61
CA VAL A 362 -5.27 -16.56 3.39
C VAL A 362 -4.39 -17.72 3.83
N GLU A 363 -3.11 -17.69 3.46
CA GLU A 363 -2.14 -18.73 3.83
C GLU A 363 -1.87 -18.78 5.33
N VAL A 364 -1.57 -17.62 5.95
CA VAL A 364 -1.21 -17.55 7.38
C VAL A 364 -2.41 -17.78 8.29
N TYR A 365 -3.58 -17.23 7.97
CA TYR A 365 -4.76 -17.27 8.85
C TYR A 365 -5.82 -18.29 8.43
N GLY A 366 -5.67 -18.94 7.28
CA GLY A 366 -6.42 -20.14 6.92
C GLY A 366 -5.98 -21.40 7.69
N ASP A 367 -4.81 -21.37 8.34
CA ASP A 367 -4.28 -22.50 9.11
C ASP A 367 -5.20 -22.92 10.28
N PRO A 368 -5.44 -24.22 10.51
CA PRO A 368 -6.32 -24.71 11.58
C PRO A 368 -5.95 -24.24 13.00
N SER A 369 -4.70 -23.85 13.27
CA SER A 369 -4.27 -23.30 14.56
C SER A 369 -4.88 -21.93 14.87
N GLN A 370 -5.34 -21.19 13.85
CA GLN A 370 -5.86 -19.83 13.98
C GLN A 370 -7.37 -19.78 14.30
N VAL A 371 -8.07 -20.92 14.21
CA VAL A 371 -9.51 -21.03 14.44
C VAL A 371 -9.87 -20.62 15.88
N GLY A 372 -10.72 -19.61 16.02
CA GLY A 372 -11.16 -19.12 17.33
C GLY A 372 -10.06 -18.49 18.21
N VAL A 373 -8.95 -18.02 17.64
CA VAL A 373 -7.83 -17.41 18.38
C VAL A 373 -8.08 -15.93 18.72
N TRP A 374 -8.79 -15.19 17.88
CA TRP A 374 -8.79 -13.73 17.92
C TRP A 374 -10.06 -13.16 18.59
N ASP A 375 -9.91 -12.17 19.47
CA ASP A 375 -11.03 -11.44 20.08
C ASP A 375 -11.57 -10.36 19.12
N ALA A 376 -10.67 -9.76 18.32
CA ALA A 376 -11.00 -8.79 17.30
C ALA A 376 -10.17 -8.98 16.01
N VAL A 377 -10.77 -8.66 14.87
CA VAL A 377 -10.10 -8.46 13.57
C VAL A 377 -10.44 -7.05 13.08
N VAL A 378 -9.44 -6.32 12.61
CA VAL A 378 -9.56 -4.94 12.14
C VAL A 378 -9.03 -4.84 10.72
N THR A 379 -9.89 -4.57 9.75
CA THR A 379 -9.52 -4.39 8.34
C THR A 379 -9.61 -2.92 7.96
N CYS A 380 -8.52 -2.34 7.43
CA CYS A 380 -8.46 -0.93 7.06
C CYS A 380 -7.85 -0.75 5.65
N PHE A 381 -8.66 -0.42 4.63
CA PHE A 381 -8.24 -0.43 3.21
C PHE A 381 -7.62 -1.79 2.80
N PHE A 382 -8.32 -2.88 3.09
CA PHE A 382 -7.83 -4.25 2.92
C PHE A 382 -8.79 -5.20 2.18
N LEU A 383 -10.10 -5.13 2.39
CA LEU A 383 -11.01 -6.12 1.81
C LEU A 383 -11.05 -6.12 0.28
N ASP A 384 -10.74 -4.97 -0.32
CA ASP A 384 -10.64 -4.76 -1.75
C ASP A 384 -9.29 -5.18 -2.36
N THR A 385 -8.34 -5.66 -1.55
CA THR A 385 -7.11 -6.31 -2.04
C THR A 385 -7.28 -7.82 -2.29
N ALA A 386 -8.46 -8.38 -2.06
CA ALA A 386 -8.73 -9.80 -2.26
C ALA A 386 -8.95 -10.16 -3.74
N HIS A 387 -8.37 -11.27 -4.19
CA HIS A 387 -8.83 -11.96 -5.40
C HIS A 387 -10.27 -12.47 -5.23
N ASN A 388 -10.57 -13.04 -4.05
CA ASN A 388 -11.88 -13.53 -3.65
C ASN A 388 -12.24 -12.99 -2.26
N ILE A 389 -13.03 -11.91 -2.21
CA ILE A 389 -13.45 -11.29 -0.94
C ILE A 389 -14.31 -12.22 -0.05
N ALA A 390 -15.00 -13.22 -0.61
CA ALA A 390 -15.73 -14.20 0.19
C ALA A 390 -14.79 -15.10 1.02
N GLU A 391 -13.61 -15.43 0.51
CA GLU A 391 -12.60 -16.21 1.25
C GLU A 391 -12.01 -15.40 2.42
N TYR A 392 -11.77 -14.10 2.22
CA TYR A 392 -11.39 -13.21 3.32
C TYR A 392 -12.47 -13.20 4.41
N ILE A 393 -13.75 -13.07 4.05
CA ILE A 393 -14.88 -13.09 5.00
C ILE A 393 -14.95 -14.43 5.75
N GLU A 394 -14.77 -15.55 5.04
CA GLU A 394 -14.76 -16.89 5.61
C GLU A 394 -13.65 -17.06 6.65
N ILE A 395 -12.44 -16.65 6.34
CA ILE A 395 -11.29 -16.75 7.24
C ILE A 395 -11.47 -15.84 8.45
N ILE A 396 -11.91 -14.59 8.26
CA ILE A 396 -12.21 -13.67 9.38
C ILE A 396 -13.27 -14.27 10.31
N SER A 397 -14.29 -14.96 9.78
CA SER A 397 -15.25 -15.70 10.62
C SER A 397 -14.62 -16.90 11.34
N LYS A 398 -13.81 -17.72 10.66
CA LYS A 398 -13.14 -18.90 11.26
C LYS A 398 -12.22 -18.51 12.42
N ILE A 399 -11.38 -17.49 12.23
CA ILE A 399 -10.32 -17.14 13.20
C ILE A 399 -10.83 -16.34 14.40
N LEU A 400 -11.97 -15.67 14.27
CA LEU A 400 -12.62 -15.00 15.40
C LEU A 400 -13.21 -16.00 16.39
N LYS A 401 -13.06 -15.70 17.68
CA LYS A 401 -13.81 -16.35 18.77
C LYS A 401 -15.30 -16.16 18.59
N ASP A 402 -16.08 -17.07 19.16
CA ASP A 402 -17.52 -16.88 19.33
C ASP A 402 -17.80 -15.62 20.16
N GLY A 403 -18.64 -14.71 19.63
CA GLY A 403 -18.84 -13.38 20.19
C GLY A 403 -17.77 -12.34 19.82
N GLY A 404 -16.75 -12.73 19.05
CA GLY A 404 -15.65 -11.89 18.59
C GLY A 404 -16.07 -10.79 17.61
N ILE A 405 -15.22 -9.77 17.48
CA ILE A 405 -15.50 -8.53 16.77
C ILE A 405 -14.77 -8.45 15.43
N TRP A 406 -15.48 -8.02 14.39
CA TRP A 406 -14.86 -7.53 13.16
C TRP A 406 -15.20 -6.06 12.98
N ILE A 407 -14.17 -5.21 12.92
CA ILE A 407 -14.30 -3.79 12.54
C ILE A 407 -13.67 -3.61 11.16
N ASN A 408 -14.39 -2.95 10.26
CA ASN A 408 -13.88 -2.59 8.94
C ASN A 408 -13.92 -1.07 8.72
N PHE A 409 -12.92 -0.56 8.02
CA PHE A 409 -12.89 0.79 7.46
C PHE A 409 -12.29 0.74 6.04
N GLY A 410 -13.06 1.00 4.99
CA GLY A 410 -12.47 1.07 3.64
C GLY A 410 -13.44 1.33 2.50
N PRO A 411 -12.93 1.68 1.31
CA PRO A 411 -13.70 1.65 0.07
C PRO A 411 -13.90 0.21 -0.44
N LEU A 412 -14.35 0.06 -1.68
CA LEU A 412 -14.29 -1.18 -2.45
C LEU A 412 -13.67 -0.89 -3.83
N LEU A 413 -12.39 -0.50 -3.85
CA LEU A 413 -11.61 -0.30 -5.06
C LEU A 413 -10.84 -1.59 -5.39
N TYR A 414 -11.55 -2.55 -5.98
CA TYR A 414 -11.03 -3.90 -6.22
C TYR A 414 -9.72 -3.90 -7.00
N HIS A 415 -8.68 -4.41 -6.35
CA HIS A 415 -7.29 -4.27 -6.76
C HIS A 415 -6.97 -4.91 -8.13
N PHE A 416 -7.67 -5.99 -8.47
CA PHE A 416 -7.43 -6.79 -9.67
C PHE A 416 -8.39 -6.49 -10.84
N ALA A 417 -9.40 -5.62 -10.64
CA ALA A 417 -10.47 -5.39 -11.63
C ALA A 417 -9.99 -4.82 -12.98
N ASP A 418 -8.89 -4.06 -12.99
CA ASP A 418 -8.30 -3.45 -14.19
C ASP A 418 -7.05 -4.21 -14.70
N VAL A 419 -6.85 -5.48 -14.32
CA VAL A 419 -5.70 -6.30 -14.75
C VAL A 419 -5.97 -6.95 -16.13
N TYR A 420 -6.13 -6.11 -17.16
CA TYR A 420 -6.48 -6.53 -18.53
C TYR A 420 -5.49 -7.45 -19.28
N ASN A 421 -4.36 -7.84 -18.67
CA ASN A 421 -3.24 -8.52 -19.34
C ASN A 421 -3.00 -9.97 -18.88
N GLN A 422 -3.80 -10.50 -17.95
CA GLN A 422 -3.73 -11.91 -17.52
C GLN A 422 -5.15 -12.49 -17.52
N GLU A 423 -5.47 -13.35 -18.50
CA GLU A 423 -6.82 -13.96 -18.64
C GLU A 423 -7.17 -14.91 -17.47
N ASP A 424 -6.20 -15.23 -16.61
CA ASP A 424 -6.31 -16.16 -15.47
C ASP A 424 -6.29 -15.46 -14.09
N ASP A 425 -6.06 -14.14 -13.99
CA ASP A 425 -6.02 -13.43 -12.69
C ASP A 425 -7.45 -13.26 -12.14
N MET A 426 -7.79 -14.01 -11.08
CA MET A 426 -9.11 -13.96 -10.45
C MET A 426 -9.36 -12.60 -9.78
N SER A 427 -10.54 -12.03 -10.02
CA SER A 427 -11.08 -10.88 -9.30
C SER A 427 -12.59 -11.06 -9.15
N ILE A 428 -13.13 -10.79 -7.95
CA ILE A 428 -14.57 -10.95 -7.63
C ILE A 428 -15.10 -9.61 -7.08
N GLU A 429 -15.51 -8.72 -7.99
CA GLU A 429 -16.06 -7.40 -7.64
C GLU A 429 -17.52 -7.50 -7.25
N ILE A 430 -17.84 -7.18 -5.99
CA ILE A 430 -19.22 -7.21 -5.49
C ILE A 430 -19.60 -5.91 -4.78
N SER A 431 -20.90 -5.68 -4.62
CA SER A 431 -21.39 -4.48 -3.94
C SER A 431 -21.19 -4.55 -2.42
N LEU A 432 -21.18 -3.40 -1.75
CA LEU A 432 -21.19 -3.36 -0.27
C LEU A 432 -22.43 -4.04 0.34
N GLU A 433 -23.55 -4.10 -0.39
CA GLU A 433 -24.72 -4.88 0.03
C GLU A 433 -24.39 -6.37 0.07
N ASP A 434 -23.69 -6.88 -0.94
CA ASP A 434 -23.35 -8.29 -1.06
C ASP A 434 -22.21 -8.69 -0.12
N VAL A 435 -21.22 -7.82 0.12
CA VAL A 435 -20.23 -8.01 1.20
C VAL A 435 -20.92 -8.24 2.55
N LYS A 436 -21.92 -7.40 2.87
CA LYS A 436 -22.72 -7.56 4.10
C LYS A 436 -23.60 -8.82 4.07
N ARG A 437 -24.17 -9.17 2.92
CA ARG A 437 -24.97 -10.40 2.71
C ARG A 437 -24.15 -11.66 2.97
N ILE A 438 -22.91 -11.71 2.48
CA ILE A 438 -21.97 -12.81 2.68
C ILE A 438 -21.53 -12.87 4.15
N ALA A 439 -21.18 -11.74 4.77
CA ALA A 439 -20.86 -11.70 6.19
C ALA A 439 -21.99 -12.24 7.08
N LEU A 440 -23.25 -11.89 6.78
CA LEU A 440 -24.43 -12.46 7.47
C LEU A 440 -24.51 -14.00 7.33
N GLN A 441 -24.15 -14.56 6.17
CA GLN A 441 -24.12 -16.02 5.96
C GLN A 441 -23.01 -16.70 6.76
N TYR A 442 -21.85 -16.06 6.92
CA TYR A 442 -20.76 -16.52 7.79
C TYR A 442 -20.97 -16.20 9.28
N GLY A 443 -22.20 -15.89 9.70
CA GLY A 443 -22.58 -15.78 11.11
C GLY A 443 -22.31 -14.42 11.76
N PHE A 444 -21.97 -13.39 11.00
CA PHE A 444 -21.84 -12.04 11.53
C PHE A 444 -23.20 -11.35 11.72
N GLN A 445 -23.34 -10.53 12.75
CA GLN A 445 -24.42 -9.55 12.90
C GLN A 445 -23.84 -8.14 12.95
N LEU A 446 -24.46 -7.21 12.22
CA LEU A 446 -24.08 -5.81 12.17
C LEU A 446 -24.54 -5.07 13.44
N GLU A 447 -23.60 -4.47 14.17
CA GLU A 447 -23.88 -3.65 15.36
C GLU A 447 -23.87 -2.14 15.06
N LYS A 448 -23.02 -1.71 14.13
CA LYS A 448 -22.77 -0.29 13.82
C LYS A 448 -22.38 -0.14 12.36
N GLU A 449 -22.86 0.91 11.69
CA GLU A 449 -22.38 1.31 10.37
C GLU A 449 -22.41 2.83 10.18
N SER A 450 -21.54 3.34 9.31
CA SER A 450 -21.52 4.71 8.81
C SER A 450 -20.65 4.83 7.56
N THR A 451 -20.82 5.91 6.80
CA THR A 451 -19.91 6.26 5.70
C THR A 451 -19.02 7.43 6.13
N VAL A 452 -17.71 7.30 5.95
CA VAL A 452 -16.72 8.31 6.34
C VAL A 452 -15.97 8.81 5.11
N GLU A 453 -15.99 10.12 4.87
CA GLU A 453 -15.17 10.75 3.83
C GLU A 453 -13.71 10.78 4.27
N THR A 454 -12.79 10.30 3.44
CA THR A 454 -11.35 10.28 3.70
C THR A 454 -10.50 10.37 2.43
N THR A 455 -9.19 10.38 2.58
CA THR A 455 -8.18 10.24 1.52
C THR A 455 -7.28 9.03 1.78
N PHE A 456 -6.43 8.67 0.81
CA PHE A 456 -5.39 7.65 0.99
C PHE A 456 -4.07 8.12 0.36
N THR A 457 -3.05 8.35 1.19
CA THR A 457 -1.71 8.85 0.79
C THR A 457 -1.74 10.16 -0.04
N SER A 458 -2.80 10.96 0.13
CA SER A 458 -3.04 12.13 -0.70
C SER A 458 -2.11 13.28 -0.34
N ASN A 459 -1.67 14.05 -1.33
CA ASN A 459 -0.95 15.30 -1.11
C ASN A 459 -1.97 16.41 -0.78
N PRO A 460 -2.09 16.89 0.48
CA PRO A 460 -3.12 17.86 0.86
C PRO A 460 -2.96 19.24 0.19
N ARG A 461 -1.81 19.48 -0.46
CA ARG A 461 -1.50 20.72 -1.21
C ARG A 461 -1.61 20.56 -2.73
N SER A 462 -2.01 19.39 -3.21
CA SER A 462 -2.27 19.15 -4.64
C SER A 462 -3.57 19.82 -5.07
N MET A 463 -3.60 20.32 -6.31
CA MET A 463 -4.79 20.82 -7.00
C MET A 463 -5.79 19.69 -7.34
N MET A 464 -5.32 18.45 -7.37
CA MET A 464 -6.13 17.24 -7.58
C MET A 464 -5.96 16.32 -6.38
N GLN A 465 -7.06 15.91 -5.76
CA GLN A 465 -7.07 15.02 -4.60
C GLN A 465 -8.22 14.03 -4.73
N ASN A 466 -7.89 12.74 -4.69
CA ASN A 466 -8.88 11.66 -4.70
C ASN A 466 -9.47 11.50 -3.30
N ARG A 467 -10.77 11.28 -3.22
CA ARG A 467 -11.51 11.09 -1.96
C ARG A 467 -12.31 9.79 -2.01
N TYR A 468 -12.35 9.10 -0.87
CA TYR A 468 -13.10 7.86 -0.69
C TYR A 468 -14.24 8.11 0.29
N PHE A 469 -15.41 7.58 -0.03
CA PHE A 469 -16.53 7.44 0.91
C PHE A 469 -16.45 6.04 1.51
N ALA A 470 -15.56 5.88 2.49
CA ALA A 470 -15.24 4.59 3.08
C ALA A 470 -16.41 4.07 3.93
N ALA A 471 -16.71 2.78 3.79
CA ALA A 471 -17.63 2.08 4.66
C ALA A 471 -16.93 1.76 5.99
N PHE A 472 -17.39 2.39 7.07
CA PHE A 472 -17.02 2.01 8.43
C PHE A 472 -18.14 1.18 9.05
N TRP A 473 -17.82 0.04 9.64
CA TRP A 473 -18.80 -0.75 10.37
C TRP A 473 -18.17 -1.66 11.42
N THR A 474 -19.04 -2.19 12.29
CA THR A 474 -18.73 -3.17 13.32
C THR A 474 -19.70 -4.33 13.23
N MET A 475 -19.18 -5.54 13.13
CA MET A 475 -19.95 -6.78 13.19
C MET A 475 -19.46 -7.65 14.35
N ARG A 476 -20.37 -8.46 14.91
CA ARG A 476 -20.07 -9.50 15.89
C ARG A 476 -20.35 -10.88 15.31
N LYS A 477 -19.38 -11.78 15.38
CA LYS A 477 -19.60 -13.22 15.10
C LYS A 477 -20.54 -13.79 16.17
N GLN A 478 -21.67 -14.34 15.76
CA GLN A 478 -22.56 -15.03 16.67
C GLN A 478 -21.90 -16.28 17.23
N ALA A 479 -22.14 -16.58 18.50
CA ALA A 479 -21.77 -17.87 19.05
C ALA A 479 -22.53 -18.97 18.31
N CYS A 480 -21.86 -20.08 18.03
CA CYS A 480 -22.48 -21.19 17.32
C CYS A 480 -23.52 -21.85 18.24
N SER A 481 -24.79 -21.47 18.10
CA SER A 481 -25.89 -22.18 18.74
C SER A 481 -25.84 -23.63 18.27
N ALA A 482 -25.76 -24.58 19.20
CA ALA A 482 -25.78 -26.01 18.89
C ALA A 482 -26.90 -26.30 17.88
N PRO A 483 -26.62 -27.08 16.81
CA PRO A 483 -27.53 -27.20 15.69
C PRO A 483 -28.91 -27.65 16.18
N VAL A 484 -29.90 -26.78 15.99
CA VAL A 484 -31.30 -27.18 16.09
C VAL A 484 -31.51 -28.22 15.00
N GLU A 485 -31.87 -29.44 15.39
CA GLU A 485 -32.19 -30.51 14.45
C GLU A 485 -33.32 -30.03 13.54
N VAL A 486 -32.98 -29.68 12.30
CA VAL A 486 -33.96 -29.40 11.26
C VAL A 486 -34.52 -30.76 10.86
N GLU A 487 -35.68 -31.11 11.43
CA GLU A 487 -36.48 -32.25 10.96
C GLU A 487 -36.79 -32.03 9.48
N HIS A 488 -36.03 -32.71 8.60
CA HIS A 488 -36.33 -32.71 7.18
C HIS A 488 -37.71 -33.36 6.96
N PRO A 489 -38.66 -32.67 6.29
CA PRO A 489 -39.92 -33.30 5.93
C PRO A 489 -39.63 -34.48 5.01
N CYS A 490 -40.02 -35.68 5.43
CA CYS A 490 -39.81 -36.91 4.66
C CYS A 490 -40.46 -36.78 3.26
N MET A 491 -39.65 -36.77 2.20
CA MET A 491 -40.18 -36.86 0.84
C MET A 491 -40.81 -38.25 0.63
N PRO A 492 -42.01 -38.34 0.05
CA PRO A 492 -42.64 -39.62 -0.22
C PRO A 492 -41.84 -40.38 -1.28
N GLN A 493 -41.56 -41.66 -1.02
CA GLN A 493 -40.89 -42.55 -1.96
C GLN A 493 -41.73 -42.70 -3.24
N ALA A 494 -41.09 -42.50 -4.39
CA ALA A 494 -41.69 -42.79 -5.69
C ALA A 494 -41.86 -44.31 -5.85
N HIS A 495 -43.09 -44.80 -5.73
CA HIS A 495 -43.41 -46.17 -6.13
C HIS A 495 -43.45 -46.26 -7.66
N GLU A 496 -42.57 -47.09 -8.23
CA GLU A 496 -42.72 -47.57 -9.59
C GLU A 496 -44.03 -48.35 -9.71
N LEU A 497 -44.91 -47.90 -10.60
CA LEU A 497 -46.03 -48.69 -11.11
C LEU A 497 -45.92 -48.76 -12.62
N CYS A 498 -45.27 -49.83 -13.07
CA CYS A 498 -45.34 -50.28 -14.45
C CYS A 498 -46.71 -50.96 -14.63
N ASP A 499 -47.61 -50.34 -15.39
CA ASP A 499 -48.57 -51.13 -16.17
C ASP A 499 -49.04 -50.39 -17.43
N SER A 500 -49.46 -51.18 -18.39
CA SER A 500 -49.72 -50.80 -19.77
C SER A 500 -51.21 -50.59 -20.04
N ASP A 501 -51.57 -49.51 -20.77
CA ASP A 501 -52.40 -49.65 -21.98
C ASP A 501 -52.72 -48.32 -22.73
N LYS A 502 -52.53 -48.39 -24.05
CA LYS A 502 -53.44 -47.94 -25.14
C LYS A 502 -53.92 -46.47 -25.32
N ILE A 503 -53.49 -45.94 -26.49
CA ILE A 503 -54.34 -45.48 -27.63
C ILE A 503 -54.88 -44.02 -27.70
N THR A 504 -54.81 -43.49 -28.93
CA THR A 504 -55.50 -42.33 -29.58
C THR A 504 -55.13 -40.87 -29.26
N HIS A 505 -54.55 -40.23 -30.29
CA HIS A 505 -54.94 -38.95 -30.91
C HIS A 505 -55.53 -37.82 -30.03
N LEU A 506 -54.78 -36.72 -29.91
CA LEU A 506 -54.90 -35.59 -30.86
C LEU A 506 -53.63 -34.72 -30.88
#